data_AF-A0A0B1SH87-F1
#
_entry.id   AF-A0A0B1SH87-F1
#
_cell.length_a   1.000
_cell.length_b   1.000
_cell.length_c   1.000
_cell.angle_alpha   90.00
_cell.angle_beta   90.00
_cell.angle_gamma   90.00
#
_symmetry.space_group_name_H-M   'P 1'
#
loop_
_entity.id
_entity.type
_entity.pdbx_description
1 polymer ?
#
loop_
_entity_poly.entity_id
_entity_poly.type
_entity_poly.pdbx_seq_one_letter_code
_entity_poly.pdbx_strand_id
1 'polypeptide(L)' 'MLLNVLLLTLLVSFTSAYYINIDANEEQCFFDRVISGTKMGLMFEVAEGGFLDIDVKFNIVDRYV' A
#
# COMPACT_ATOMS: atom_id res chain seq x y z
N MET A 1 26.66 19.26 7.83
CA MET A 1 25.55 19.38 6.85
C MET A 1 25.58 18.26 5.82
N LEU A 2 26.68 18.09 5.07
CA LEU A 2 26.84 17.01 4.07
C LEU A 2 26.63 15.58 4.62
N LEU A 3 27.15 15.27 5.81
CA LEU A 3 26.97 13.95 6.44
C LEU A 3 25.49 13.64 6.73
N ASN A 4 24.73 14.63 7.19
CA ASN A 4 23.30 14.46 7.49
C ASN A 4 22.49 14.21 6.22
N VAL A 5 22.84 14.90 5.12
CA VAL A 5 22.21 14.67 3.82
C VAL A 5 22.51 13.27 3.30
N LEU A 6 23.77 12.81 3.40
CA LEU A 6 24.15 11.45 3.00
C LEU A 6 23.42 10.39 3.81
N LEU A 7 23.29 10.59 5.13
CA LEU A 7 22.55 9.69 6.01
C LEU A 7 21.07 9.63 5.64
N LEU A 8 20.44 10.78 5.37
CA LEU A 8 19.03 10.84 4.93
C LEU A 8 18.81 10.10 3.61
N THR A 9 19.68 10.28 2.61
CA THR A 9 19.56 9.59 1.32
C THR A 9 19.71 8.08 1.45
N LEU A 10 20.58 7.62 2.36
CA LEU A 10 20.75 6.19 2.62
C LEU A 10 19.48 5.60 3.24
N LEU A 11 18.87 6.29 4.20
CA LEU A 11 17.64 5.84 4.85
C LEU A 11 16.45 5.74 3.87
N VAL A 12 16.27 6.72 2.99
CA VAL A 12 15.21 6.69 1.96
C VAL A 12 15.40 5.54 0.98
N SER A 13 16.65 5.12 0.72
CA SER A 13 16.93 3.99 -0.17
C SER A 13 16.43 2.65 0.36
N PHE A 14 16.14 2.55 1.67
CA PHE A 14 15.61 1.34 2.30
C PHE A 14 14.08 1.30 2.38
N THR A 15 13.39 2.38 1.99
CA THR A 15 11.92 2.40 2.04
C THR A 15 11.34 1.91 0.73
N SER A 16 10.55 0.83 0.77
CA SER A 16 9.73 0.39 -0.36
C SER A 16 8.31 0.92 -0.19
N ALA A 17 7.86 1.76 -1.11
CA ALA A 17 6.47 2.19 -1.22
C ALA A 17 5.91 1.72 -2.57
N TYR A 18 4.63 1.39 -2.59
CA TYR A 18 3.90 1.08 -3.81
C TYR A 18 3.01 2.27 -4.17
N TYR A 19 3.06 2.66 -5.43
CA TYR A 19 2.18 3.66 -6.03
C TYR A 19 1.40 3.00 -7.16
N ILE A 20 0.08 3.15 -7.15
CA ILE A 20 -0.80 2.59 -8.16
C ILE A 20 -1.70 3.70 -8.71
N ASN A 21 -2.06 3.58 -9.98
CA ASN A 21 -3.08 4.42 -10.60
C ASN A 21 -4.35 3.58 -10.77
N ILE A 22 -5.49 4.19 -10.49
CA ILE A 22 -6.82 3.59 -10.65
C ILE A 22 -7.62 4.56 -11.51
N ASP A 23 -8.03 4.11 -12.70
CA ASP A 23 -8.80 4.92 -13.63
C ASP A 23 -10.26 5.08 -13.17
N ALA A 24 -10.99 5.99 -13.82
CA ALA A 24 -12.39 6.23 -13.48
C ALA A 24 -13.25 4.97 -13.71
N ASN A 25 -14.02 4.59 -12.69
CA ASN A 25 -14.82 3.35 -12.62
C ASN A 25 -13.99 2.05 -12.70
N GLU A 26 -12.70 2.10 -12.41
CA GLU A 26 -11.85 0.92 -12.28
C GLU A 26 -11.79 0.44 -10.82
N GLU A 27 -11.56 -0.85 -10.62
CA GLU A 27 -11.22 -1.45 -9.33
C GLU A 27 -9.94 -2.28 -9.49
N GLN A 28 -9.00 -2.10 -8.57
CA GLN A 28 -7.75 -2.87 -8.54
C GLN A 28 -7.70 -3.76 -7.30
N CYS A 29 -7.43 -5.05 -7.52
CA CYS A 29 -7.45 -6.08 -6.47
C CYS A 29 -6.04 -6.66 -6.23
N PHE A 30 -5.66 -6.75 -4.95
CA PHE A 30 -4.39 -7.35 -4.51
C PHE A 30 -4.68 -8.55 -3.59
N PHE A 31 -3.88 -9.60 -3.71
CA PHE A 31 -4.09 -10.86 -2.99
C PHE A 31 -2.84 -11.29 -2.25
N ASP A 32 -2.94 -11.43 -0.93
CA ASP A 32 -1.93 -12.04 -0.08
C ASP A 32 -2.38 -13.39 0.46
N ARG A 33 -1.43 -14.31 0.62
CA ARG A 33 -1.65 -15.59 1.29
C ARG A 33 -1.07 -15.53 2.70
N VAL A 34 -1.93 -15.68 3.69
CA VAL A 34 -1.56 -15.68 5.11
C VAL A 34 -2.04 -16.95 5.81
N ILE A 35 -1.52 -17.20 7.01
CA ILE A 35 -1.98 -18.30 7.86
C ILE A 35 -3.06 -17.80 8.83
N SER A 36 -3.84 -18.73 9.38
CA SER A 36 -4.86 -18.38 10.37
C SER A 36 -4.25 -17.67 11.58
N GLY A 37 -4.91 -16.60 12.05
CA GLY A 37 -4.44 -15.77 13.14
C GLY A 37 -3.40 -14.70 12.75
N THR A 38 -2.96 -14.62 11.48
CA THR A 38 -2.11 -13.51 11.02
C THR A 38 -2.87 -12.19 11.06
N LYS A 39 -2.30 -11.17 11.71
CA LYS A 39 -2.82 -9.80 11.69
C LYS A 39 -2.37 -9.12 10.40
N MET A 40 -3.32 -8.64 9.61
CA MET A 40 -3.06 -7.85 8.41
C MET A 40 -3.35 -6.38 8.69
N GLY A 41 -2.53 -5.50 8.14
CA GLY A 41 -2.73 -4.05 8.17
C GLY A 41 -2.46 -3.48 6.78
N LEU A 42 -3.31 -2.55 6.36
CA LEU A 42 -3.12 -1.78 5.14
C LEU A 42 -2.96 -0.32 5.55
N MET A 43 -1.90 0.32 5.04
CA MET A 43 -1.71 1.76 5.12
C MET A 43 -1.68 2.29 3.69
N PHE A 44 -2.53 3.28 3.40
CA PHE A 44 -2.60 3.90 2.09
C PHE A 44 -2.93 5.38 2.24
N GLU A 45 -2.63 6.13 1.19
CA GLU A 45 -2.93 7.55 1.05
C GLU A 45 -3.29 7.80 -0.41
N VAL A 46 -4.34 8.60 -0.65
CA VAL A 46 -4.68 9.07 -1.99
C VAL A 46 -3.81 10.28 -2.29
N ALA A 47 -2.80 10.11 -3.13
CA ALA A 47 -1.83 11.15 -3.42
C ALA A 47 -2.40 12.26 -4.33
N GLU A 48 -3.19 11.88 -5.33
CA GLU A 48 -3.76 12.77 -6.33
C GLU A 48 -5.13 12.24 -6.81
N GLY A 49 -5.98 13.12 -7.35
CA GLY A 49 -7.31 12.77 -7.84
C GLY A 49 -8.36 13.82 -7.48
N GLY A 50 -9.53 13.76 -8.12
CA GLY A 50 -10.56 14.80 -8.01
C GLY A 50 -11.04 15.06 -6.58
N PHE A 51 -11.71 14.08 -5.97
CA PHE A 51 -12.29 14.22 -4.62
C PHE A 51 -11.37 13.69 -3.50
N LEU A 52 -10.17 13.23 -3.86
CA LEU A 52 -9.14 12.70 -2.94
C LEU A 52 -9.64 11.55 -2.04
N ASP A 53 -10.66 10.81 -2.48
CA ASP A 53 -11.24 9.67 -1.82
C ASP A 53 -11.13 8.39 -2.67
N ILE A 54 -11.18 7.23 -2.00
CA ILE A 54 -11.18 5.91 -2.63
C ILE A 54 -11.95 4.91 -1.77
N ASP A 55 -12.72 4.04 -2.44
CA ASP A 55 -13.37 2.90 -1.80
C ASP A 55 -12.37 1.75 -1.60
N VAL A 56 -12.15 1.36 -0.34
CA VAL A 56 -11.30 0.20 0.01
C VAL A 56 -12.15 -0.91 0.59
N LYS A 57 -11.99 -2.12 0.05
CA LYS A 57 -12.72 -3.32 0.49
C LYS A 57 -11.75 -4.45 0.82
N PHE A 58 -12.01 -5.12 1.94
CA PHE A 58 -11.30 -6.33 2.34
C PHE A 58 -12.22 -7.53 2.21
N ASN A 59 -11.78 -8.53 1.45
CA ASN A 59 -12.48 -9.79 1.31
C ASN A 59 -11.57 -10.92 1.79
N ILE A 60 -12.06 -11.76 2.70
CA ILE A 60 -11.37 -12.97 3.13
C ILE A 60 -11.89 -14.11 2.27
N VAL A 61 -10.99 -14.77 1.54
CA VAL A 61 -11.31 -15.97 0.77
C VAL A 61 -10.71 -17.16 1.49
N ASP A 62 -11.54 -17.91 2.21
CA ASP A 62 -11.09 -19.13 2.87
C ASP A 62 -11.07 -20.28 1.86
N ARG A 63 -9.88 -20.61 1.34
CA ARG A 63 -9.69 -21.69 0.34
C ARG A 63 -9.58 -23.09 0.95
N TYR A 64 -9.77 -23.23 2.27
CA TYR A 64 -9.62 -24.48 3.02
C TYR A 64 -10.84 -24.82 3.88
N VAL A 65 -12.05 -24.54 3.38
CA VAL A 65 -13.29 -25.17 3.87
C VAL A 65 -13.74 -26.21 2.85
#